data_AF-C5KWV8-F1
#
_entry.id   AF-C5KWV8-F1
#
_cell.length_a   1.000
_cell.length_b   1.000
_cell.length_c   1.000
_cell.angle_alpha   90.00
_cell.angle_beta   90.00
_cell.angle_gamma   90.00
#
_symmetry.space_group_name_H-M   'P 1'
#
loop_
_entity.id
_entity.type
_entity.pdbx_description
1 polymer ?
#
loop_
_entity_poly.entity_id
_entity_poly.type
_entity_poly.pdbx_seq_one_letter_code
_entity_poly.pdbx_strand_id
1 'polypeptide(L)'
;MILFLLSIAILERAGSERPLCPISGGNEHFGYIQVSKLNQYFYSVIEADNGPQTAPTFLFIEGGFGASSLSSVLQQSGPCIMDVSGKLQKNIFSWTQQANGIWVDAPAPTGFSKGAVESEWEDFIQNMINFVNKIFELYPHLNTKVHLVGNSAA
;
A
#
# COMPACT_ATOMS: atom_id res chain seq x y z
N MET A 1 33.54 4.42 -11.86
CA MET A 1 32.84 5.19 -10.82
C MET A 1 31.31 5.12 -10.92
N ILE A 2 30.72 4.92 -12.10
CA ILE A 2 29.26 4.81 -12.29
C ILE A 2 28.70 3.42 -11.89
N LEU A 3 29.44 2.33 -12.13
CA LEU A 3 28.99 0.98 -11.73
C LEU A 3 28.89 0.78 -10.21
N PHE A 4 29.75 1.42 -9.42
CA PHE A 4 29.71 1.31 -7.95
C PHE A 4 28.48 2.01 -7.35
N LEU A 5 28.02 3.11 -7.96
CA LEU A 5 26.82 3.82 -7.51
C LEU A 5 25.53 3.04 -7.85
N LEU A 6 25.47 2.34 -8.99
CA LEU A 6 24.37 1.42 -9.28
C LEU A 6 24.35 0.23 -8.31
N SER A 7 25.51 -0.31 -7.93
CA SER A 7 25.59 -1.38 -6.92
C SER A 7 25.12 -0.92 -5.54
N ILE A 8 25.42 0.33 -5.15
CA ILE A 8 24.97 0.90 -3.88
C ILE A 8 23.46 1.19 -3.90
N ALA A 9 22.92 1.71 -5.02
CA ALA A 9 21.48 1.92 -5.18
C ALA A 9 20.67 0.61 -5.20
N ILE A 10 21.25 -0.48 -5.69
CA ILE A 10 20.63 -1.82 -5.62
C ILE A 10 20.76 -2.41 -4.19
N LEU A 11 21.85 -2.12 -3.47
CA LEU A 11 22.04 -2.59 -2.09
C LEU A 11 21.17 -1.84 -1.07
N GLU A 12 20.93 -0.54 -1.24
CA GLU A 12 19.97 0.21 -0.38
C GLU A 12 18.51 -0.19 -0.65
N ARG A 13 18.21 -0.75 -1.82
CA ARG A 13 16.88 -1.29 -2.17
C ARG A 13 16.64 -2.69 -1.62
N ALA A 14 17.66 -3.32 -1.06
CA ALA A 14 17.60 -4.61 -0.38
C ALA A 14 17.64 -4.43 1.15
N GLY A 15 16.81 -3.53 1.67
CA GLY A 15 16.38 -3.64 3.06
C GLY A 15 15.75 -5.02 3.23
N SER A 16 16.38 -5.87 4.02
CA SER A 16 15.81 -7.15 4.47
C SER A 16 14.59 -6.84 5.35
N GLU A 17 13.46 -6.58 4.71
CA GLU A 17 12.20 -6.31 5.39
C GLU A 17 11.35 -7.57 5.30
N ARG A 18 11.04 -8.15 6.44
CA ARG A 18 10.17 -9.32 6.51
C ARG A 18 8.82 -8.94 5.88
N PRO A 19 8.25 -9.79 5.02
CA PRO A 19 6.93 -9.52 4.45
C PRO A 19 5.91 -9.34 5.57
N LEU A 20 4.91 -8.48 5.34
CA LEU A 20 3.82 -8.27 6.29
C LEU A 20 3.06 -9.58 6.52
N CYS A 21 2.90 -10.39 5.47
CA CYS A 21 2.28 -11.71 5.55
C CYS A 21 3.15 -12.78 4.85
N PRO A 22 4.04 -13.48 5.57
CA PRO A 22 4.90 -14.53 4.98
C PRO A 22 4.16 -15.69 4.29
N ILE A 23 2.82 -15.74 4.36
CA ILE A 23 1.94 -16.75 3.75
C ILE A 23 1.45 -16.31 2.36
N SER A 24 1.59 -15.03 1.98
CA SER A 24 1.19 -14.53 0.67
C SER A 24 1.97 -15.22 -0.45
N GLY A 25 1.30 -15.45 -1.60
CA GLY A 25 1.96 -15.94 -2.80
C GLY A 25 2.52 -14.80 -3.67
N GLY A 26 2.02 -13.58 -3.51
CA GLY A 26 2.46 -12.39 -4.24
C GLY A 26 3.65 -11.68 -3.60
N ASN A 27 4.32 -10.82 -4.38
CA ASN A 27 5.34 -9.94 -3.82
C ASN A 27 4.71 -8.87 -2.93
N GLU A 28 5.39 -8.56 -1.84
CA GLU A 28 4.97 -7.53 -0.89
C GLU A 28 5.99 -6.39 -0.86
N HIS A 29 5.46 -5.16 -0.91
CA HIS A 29 6.26 -3.95 -0.79
C HIS A 29 5.50 -2.94 0.05
N PHE A 30 6.18 -2.26 0.96
CA PHE A 30 5.61 -1.11 1.64
C PHE A 30 6.61 0.04 1.59
N GLY A 31 6.14 1.23 1.92
CA GLY A 31 6.99 2.40 1.88
C GLY A 31 6.21 3.69 1.97
N TYR A 32 6.87 4.76 1.56
CA TYR A 32 6.35 6.11 1.66
C TYR A 32 6.40 6.80 0.31
N ILE A 33 5.32 7.50 -0.03
CA ILE A 33 5.28 8.43 -1.16
C ILE A 33 5.15 9.84 -0.62
N GLN A 34 6.10 10.71 -0.99
CA GLN A 34 6.00 12.14 -0.72
C GLN A 34 4.87 12.74 -1.58
N VAL A 35 3.79 13.20 -0.96
CA VAL A 35 2.61 13.73 -1.68
C VAL A 35 2.55 15.26 -1.70
N SER A 36 3.14 15.93 -0.72
CA SER A 36 3.29 17.39 -0.65
C SER A 36 4.66 17.76 -0.09
N LYS A 37 4.91 19.05 0.22
CA LYS A 37 6.14 19.45 0.95
C LYS A 37 6.15 18.95 2.40
N LEU A 38 4.98 18.73 2.98
CA LEU A 38 4.82 18.40 4.40
C LEU A 38 4.45 16.93 4.62
N ASN A 39 3.81 16.29 3.63
CA ASN A 39 3.12 15.02 3.85
C ASN A 39 3.71 13.87 3.01
N GLN A 40 3.80 12.72 3.67
CA GLN A 40 4.20 11.42 3.11
C GLN A 40 3.11 10.40 3.42
N TYR A 41 2.55 9.77 2.40
CA TYR A 41 1.61 8.67 2.57
C TYR A 41 2.34 7.35 2.63
N PHE A 42 2.05 6.59 3.67
CA PHE A 42 2.44 5.20 3.79
C PHE A 42 1.54 4.33 2.90
N TYR A 43 2.14 3.35 2.24
CA TYR A 43 1.42 2.36 1.46
C TYR A 43 1.90 0.94 1.77
N SER A 44 1.01 -0.02 1.54
CA SER A 44 1.33 -1.43 1.41
C SER A 44 0.81 -1.94 0.08
N VAL A 45 1.68 -2.50 -0.74
CA VAL A 45 1.40 -3.22 -1.98
C VAL A 45 1.53 -4.71 -1.72
N ILE A 46 0.52 -5.47 -2.11
CA ILE A 46 0.58 -6.94 -2.12
C ILE A 46 0.06 -7.38 -3.48
N GLU A 47 0.92 -8.01 -4.26
CA GLU A 47 0.58 -8.51 -5.59
C GLU A 47 -0.38 -9.71 -5.51
N ALA A 48 -1.09 -9.97 -6.62
CA ALA A 48 -1.94 -11.15 -6.71
C ALA A 48 -1.12 -12.44 -6.60
N ASP A 49 -1.64 -13.43 -5.87
CA ASP A 49 -1.02 -14.75 -5.71
C ASP A 49 -0.84 -15.46 -7.06
N ASN A 50 -1.74 -15.20 -8.02
CA ASN A 50 -1.74 -15.81 -9.35
C ASN A 50 -1.78 -14.74 -10.44
N GLY A 51 -0.76 -14.73 -11.31
CA GLY A 51 -0.73 -13.86 -12.49
C GLY A 51 -0.78 -12.36 -12.20
N PRO A 52 0.06 -11.82 -11.29
CA PRO A 52 0.00 -10.41 -10.86
C PRO A 52 0.17 -9.41 -12.01
N GLN A 53 0.84 -9.79 -13.10
CA GLN A 53 1.03 -8.96 -14.29
C GLN A 53 -0.27 -8.72 -15.09
N THR A 54 -1.29 -9.56 -14.91
CA THR A 54 -2.56 -9.49 -15.65
C THR A 54 -3.78 -9.30 -14.74
N ALA A 55 -3.59 -9.48 -13.44
CA ALA A 55 -4.63 -9.30 -12.43
C ALA A 55 -5.09 -7.82 -12.39
N PRO A 56 -6.38 -7.55 -12.13
CA PRO A 56 -6.82 -6.19 -11.85
C PRO A 56 -6.18 -5.67 -10.56
N THR A 57 -6.12 -4.36 -10.41
CA THR A 57 -5.61 -3.71 -9.20
C THR A 57 -6.73 -3.01 -8.46
N PHE A 58 -6.78 -3.15 -7.14
CA PHE A 58 -7.58 -2.27 -6.30
C PHE A 58 -6.68 -1.33 -5.50
N LEU A 59 -7.07 -0.07 -5.43
CA LEU A 59 -6.53 0.91 -4.48
C LEU A 59 -7.54 1.10 -3.37
N PHE A 60 -7.15 0.77 -2.15
CA PHE A 60 -7.99 0.77 -0.97
C PHE A 60 -7.62 1.90 -0.02
N ILE A 61 -8.63 2.62 0.45
CA ILE A 61 -8.53 3.57 1.56
C ILE A 61 -9.59 3.25 2.61
N GLU A 62 -9.16 3.10 3.87
CA GLU A 62 -10.08 2.97 5.00
C GLU A 62 -10.68 4.35 5.33
N GLY A 63 -11.99 4.38 5.54
CA GLY A 63 -12.69 5.60 5.94
C GLY A 63 -12.76 5.75 7.46
N GLY A 64 -13.50 6.76 7.91
CA GLY A 64 -13.46 7.18 9.31
C GLY A 64 -12.14 7.90 9.58
N PHE A 65 -12.15 9.22 9.44
CA PHE A 65 -10.96 10.09 9.51
C PHE A 65 -9.88 9.56 10.46
N GLY A 66 -8.73 9.16 9.91
CA GLY A 66 -7.59 8.69 10.70
C GLY A 66 -7.43 7.16 10.83
N ALA A 67 -8.33 6.35 10.29
CA ALA A 67 -8.21 4.89 10.33
C ALA A 67 -7.15 4.38 9.32
N SER A 68 -6.25 3.52 9.78
CA SER A 68 -5.21 2.95 8.93
C SER A 68 -5.77 1.85 8.02
N SER A 69 -5.44 1.91 6.74
CA SER A 69 -5.76 0.87 5.75
C SER A 69 -4.95 -0.41 5.99
N LEU A 70 -3.85 -0.35 6.74
CA LEU A 70 -3.12 -1.55 7.16
C LEU A 70 -3.98 -2.44 8.08
N SER A 71 -4.93 -1.84 8.80
CA SER A 71 -5.88 -2.61 9.60
C SER A 71 -6.76 -3.50 8.71
N SER A 72 -7.18 -3.02 7.54
CA SER A 72 -7.96 -3.77 6.55
C SER A 72 -7.12 -4.85 5.89
N VAL A 73 -5.82 -4.63 5.70
CA VAL A 73 -4.90 -5.70 5.27
C VAL A 73 -4.93 -6.85 6.27
N LEU A 74 -4.80 -6.57 7.56
CA LEU A 74 -4.61 -7.58 8.60
C LEU A 74 -5.90 -8.13 9.20
N GLN A 75 -7.08 -7.57 8.89
CA GLN A 75 -8.34 -7.99 9.52
C GLN A 75 -9.46 -8.24 8.51
N GLN A 76 -9.29 -7.85 7.25
CA GLN A 76 -10.38 -7.91 6.27
C GLN A 76 -9.95 -8.60 4.96
N SER A 77 -9.10 -7.94 4.17
CA SER A 77 -8.91 -8.28 2.75
C SER A 77 -7.52 -8.80 2.39
N GLY A 78 -6.51 -8.59 3.24
CA GLY A 78 -5.15 -9.05 2.95
C GLY A 78 -4.98 -10.57 3.06
N PRO A 79 -3.79 -11.09 2.69
CA PRO A 79 -3.48 -12.54 2.64
C PRO A 79 -3.40 -13.20 4.02
N CYS A 80 -3.18 -12.42 5.08
CA CYS A 80 -3.19 -12.87 6.46
C CYS A 80 -4.22 -12.11 7.28
N ILE A 81 -4.85 -12.80 8.23
CA ILE A 81 -5.59 -12.18 9.33
C ILE A 81 -4.77 -12.31 10.61
N MET A 82 -4.66 -11.22 11.36
CA MET A 82 -4.08 -11.21 12.70
C MET A 82 -5.15 -11.59 13.72
N ASP A 83 -4.90 -12.65 14.49
CA ASP A 83 -5.78 -13.03 15.59
C ASP A 83 -5.52 -12.20 16.86
N VAL A 84 -6.36 -12.39 17.88
CA VAL A 84 -6.26 -11.68 19.16
C VAL A 84 -4.97 -11.96 19.94
N SER A 85 -4.23 -13.01 19.59
CA SER A 85 -2.91 -13.31 20.16
C SER A 85 -1.75 -12.63 19.41
N GLY A 86 -2.07 -11.88 18.33
CA GLY A 86 -1.10 -11.24 17.46
C GLY A 86 -0.48 -12.19 16.43
N LYS A 87 -1.02 -13.41 16.29
CA LYS A 87 -0.51 -14.39 15.32
C LYS A 87 -1.20 -14.21 13.98
N LEU A 88 -0.41 -14.27 12.91
CA LEU A 88 -0.91 -14.25 11.54
C LEU A 88 -1.40 -15.64 11.12
N GLN A 89 -2.61 -15.68 10.57
CA GLN A 89 -3.24 -16.86 9.99
C GLN A 89 -3.61 -16.60 8.54
N LYS A 90 -3.60 -17.64 7.70
CA LYS A 90 -3.98 -17.50 6.29
C LYS A 90 -5.43 -17.01 6.17
N ASN A 91 -5.65 -15.98 5.36
CA ASN A 91 -6.99 -15.56 4.98
C ASN A 91 -7.44 -16.32 3.73
N ILE A 92 -8.34 -17.30 3.88
CA ILE A 92 -8.88 -18.06 2.74
C ILE A 92 -9.82 -17.24 1.85
N PHE A 93 -10.23 -16.05 2.28
CA PHE A 93 -11.06 -15.10 1.53
C PHE A 93 -10.26 -13.86 1.08
N SER A 94 -8.92 -13.96 1.08
CA SER A 94 -8.08 -12.84 0.68
C SER A 94 -8.40 -12.37 -0.74
N TRP A 95 -8.45 -11.05 -0.91
CA TRP A 95 -8.65 -10.41 -2.21
C TRP A 95 -7.41 -10.57 -3.10
N THR A 96 -6.23 -10.73 -2.50
CA THR A 96 -4.98 -10.94 -3.25
C THR A 96 -4.90 -12.30 -3.93
N GLN A 97 -5.87 -13.20 -3.71
CA GLN A 97 -5.97 -14.41 -4.51
C GLN A 97 -6.22 -14.13 -6.01
N GLN A 98 -6.80 -12.96 -6.33
CA GLN A 98 -7.27 -12.62 -7.68
C GLN A 98 -6.89 -11.20 -8.16
N ALA A 99 -6.42 -10.33 -7.27
CA ALA A 99 -6.16 -8.93 -7.60
C ALA A 99 -4.88 -8.42 -6.90
N ASN A 100 -4.20 -7.46 -7.52
CA ASN A 100 -3.16 -6.72 -6.83
C ASN A 100 -3.82 -5.70 -5.88
N GLY A 101 -3.30 -5.54 -4.68
CA GLY A 101 -3.80 -4.61 -3.69
C GLY A 101 -2.82 -3.49 -3.38
N ILE A 102 -3.32 -2.26 -3.31
CA ILE A 102 -2.61 -1.08 -2.82
C ILE A 102 -3.43 -0.50 -1.68
N TRP A 103 -2.99 -0.66 -0.44
CA TRP A 103 -3.60 -0.02 0.72
C TRP A 103 -2.82 1.24 1.07
N VAL A 104 -3.50 2.36 1.23
CA VAL A 104 -2.87 3.64 1.55
C VAL A 104 -3.41 4.20 2.86
N ASP A 105 -2.51 4.65 3.73
CA ASP A 105 -2.89 5.42 4.91
C ASP A 105 -3.02 6.90 4.51
N ALA A 106 -4.24 7.42 4.45
CA ALA A 106 -4.49 8.81 4.10
C ALA A 106 -5.76 9.34 4.81
N PRO A 107 -5.91 10.66 4.99
CA PRO A 107 -4.88 11.71 4.81
C PRO A 107 -3.73 11.61 5.82
N ALA A 108 -2.68 12.44 5.72
CA ALA A 108 -1.70 12.51 6.81
C ALA A 108 -2.35 13.15 8.06
N PRO A 109 -2.00 12.72 9.29
CA PRO A 109 -1.02 11.68 9.67
C PRO A 109 -1.68 10.32 10.01
N THR A 110 -2.65 9.84 9.22
CA THR A 110 -3.30 8.53 9.42
C THR A 110 -2.28 7.39 9.50
N GLY A 111 -2.46 6.48 10.47
CA GLY A 111 -1.67 5.25 10.57
C GLY A 111 -0.16 5.51 10.62
N PHE A 112 0.55 5.01 9.59
CA PHE A 112 1.99 5.19 9.46
C PHE A 112 2.39 6.43 8.65
N SER A 113 1.45 7.11 8.01
CA SER A 113 1.69 8.32 7.22
C SER A 113 2.19 9.46 8.10
N LYS A 114 3.02 10.32 7.51
CA LYS A 114 3.75 11.39 8.23
C LYS A 114 3.39 12.73 7.62
N GLY A 115 3.25 13.76 8.46
CA GLY A 115 3.06 15.12 7.99
C GLY A 115 2.13 15.94 8.86
N ALA A 116 1.66 17.05 8.30
CA ALA A 116 0.68 17.92 8.91
C ALA A 116 -0.74 17.40 8.66
N VAL A 117 -1.67 17.76 9.55
CA VAL A 117 -3.10 17.48 9.36
C VAL A 117 -3.58 18.20 8.10
N GLU A 118 -4.25 17.44 7.24
CA GLU A 118 -4.91 17.96 6.04
C GLU A 118 -6.35 18.32 6.40
N SER A 119 -6.62 19.62 6.61
CA SER A 119 -7.95 20.09 7.04
C SER A 119 -8.93 20.32 5.89
N GLU A 120 -8.42 20.54 4.69
CA GLU A 120 -9.22 20.86 3.50
C GLU A 120 -9.30 19.67 2.54
N TRP A 121 -10.47 19.48 1.93
CA TRP A 121 -10.70 18.40 0.98
C TRP A 121 -9.86 18.54 -0.29
N GLU A 122 -9.64 19.77 -0.75
CA GLU A 122 -8.84 20.08 -1.93
C GLU A 122 -7.39 19.64 -1.76
N ASP A 123 -6.81 19.87 -0.57
CA ASP A 123 -5.45 19.44 -0.24
C ASP A 123 -5.35 17.91 -0.23
N PHE A 124 -6.33 17.24 0.40
CA PHE A 124 -6.41 15.78 0.41
C PHE A 124 -6.53 15.19 -0.99
N ILE A 125 -7.45 15.70 -1.81
CA ILE A 125 -7.66 15.24 -3.19
C ILE A 125 -6.39 15.43 -4.00
N GLN A 126 -5.73 16.59 -3.88
CA GLN A 126 -4.48 16.86 -4.60
C GLN A 126 -3.35 15.93 -4.15
N ASN A 127 -3.25 15.65 -2.85
CA ASN A 127 -2.27 14.70 -2.31
C ASN A 127 -2.54 13.26 -2.74
N MET A 128 -3.82 12.86 -2.83
CA MET A 128 -4.22 11.56 -3.38
C MET A 128 -3.90 11.44 -4.88
N ILE A 129 -4.12 12.49 -5.67
CA ILE A 129 -3.70 12.51 -7.08
C ILE A 129 -2.18 12.36 -7.19
N ASN A 130 -1.42 13.07 -6.36
CA ASN A 130 0.04 12.96 -6.33
C ASN A 130 0.49 11.54 -5.91
N PHE A 131 -0.21 10.93 -4.95
CA PHE A 131 0.02 9.54 -4.53
C PHE A 131 -0.20 8.57 -5.70
N VAL A 132 -1.37 8.64 -6.34
CA VAL A 132 -1.76 7.75 -7.45
C VAL A 132 -0.81 7.85 -8.64
N ASN A 133 -0.40 9.05 -9.02
CA ASN A 133 0.57 9.23 -10.09
C ASN A 133 1.91 8.57 -9.74
N LYS A 134 2.43 8.83 -8.55
CA LYS A 134 3.74 8.31 -8.12
C LYS A 134 3.73 6.80 -7.85
N ILE A 135 2.66 6.23 -7.32
CA ILE A 135 2.59 4.79 -7.05
C ILE A 135 2.59 4.00 -8.36
N PHE A 136 1.92 4.49 -9.40
CA PHE A 136 1.94 3.86 -10.72
C PHE A 136 3.19 4.18 -11.54
N GLU A 137 3.91 5.27 -11.26
CA GLU A 137 5.29 5.42 -11.75
C GLU A 137 6.24 4.39 -11.11
N LEU A 138 6.06 4.11 -9.81
CA LEU A 138 6.89 3.17 -9.06
C LEU A 138 6.58 1.71 -9.40
N TYR A 139 5.30 1.39 -9.63
CA TYR A 139 4.80 0.05 -9.95
C TYR A 139 3.92 0.08 -11.21
N PRO A 140 4.50 0.29 -12.40
CA PRO A 140 3.74 0.50 -13.63
C PRO A 140 2.88 -0.71 -14.04
N HIS A 141 3.28 -1.93 -13.71
CA HIS A 141 2.51 -3.14 -14.00
C HIS A 141 1.21 -3.24 -13.20
N LEU A 142 1.11 -2.54 -12.08
CA LEU A 142 -0.12 -2.48 -11.29
C LEU A 142 -1.17 -1.53 -11.88
N ASN A 143 -0.85 -0.75 -12.92
CA ASN A 143 -1.82 0.12 -13.59
C ASN A 143 -2.71 -0.67 -14.59
N THR A 144 -3.38 -1.70 -14.09
CA THR A 144 -4.20 -2.63 -14.89
C THR A 144 -5.60 -2.71 -14.30
N LYS A 145 -6.62 -2.28 -15.05
CA LYS A 145 -8.04 -2.30 -14.63
C LYS A 145 -8.21 -1.82 -13.18
N VAL A 146 -7.77 -0.59 -12.91
CA VAL A 146 -7.70 -0.07 -11.55
C VAL A 146 -9.11 0.21 -11.01
N HIS A 147 -9.40 -0.32 -9.83
CA HIS A 147 -10.62 -0.08 -9.07
C HIS A 147 -10.28 0.72 -7.82
N LEU A 148 -11.01 1.82 -7.59
CA LEU A 148 -10.94 2.55 -6.32
C LEU A 148 -11.93 1.91 -5.36
N VAL A 149 -11.45 1.51 -4.20
CA VAL A 149 -12.23 0.80 -3.18
C VAL A 149 -12.07 1.54 -1.86
N GLY A 150 -13.17 1.66 -1.13
CA GLY A 150 -13.18 2.34 0.15
C GLY A 150 -14.19 1.70 1.08
N ASN A 151 -14.03 1.98 2.37
CA ASN A 151 -15.00 1.60 3.40
C ASN A 151 -15.44 2.84 4.18
N SER A 152 -16.67 2.86 4.68
CA SER A 152 -17.23 4.03 5.40
C SER A 152 -17.11 5.35 4.61
N ALA A 153 -16.55 6.41 5.21
CA ALA A 153 -16.41 7.75 4.64
C ALA A 153 -15.24 7.91 3.64
N ALA A 154 -14.74 6.79 3.11
CA ALA A 154 -13.70 6.73 2.08
C ALA A 154 -14.15 7.29 0.72
#